data_AF-C4IG08-F1
#
_entry.id   AF-C4IG08-F1
#
_cell.length_a   1.000
_cell.length_b   1.000
_cell.length_c   1.000
_cell.angle_alpha   90.00
_cell.angle_beta   90.00
_cell.angle_gamma   90.00
#
_symmetry.space_group_name_H-M   'P 1'
#
loop_
_entity.id
_entity.type
_entity.pdbx_description
1 polymer ?
#
loop_
_entity_poly.entity_id
_entity_poly.type
_entity_poly.pdbx_seq_one_letter_code
_entity_poly.pdbx_strand_id
1 'polypeptide(L)' 'MGNICLCKKISEEEIVKAVKDGAKTFEEVKEATSAGAGCCKGGRCKSKIIEIIENN' A
#
# COMPACT_ATOMS: atom_id res chain seq x y z
N MET A 1 -6.38 13.25 4.02
CA MET A 1 -5.33 12.22 4.13
C MET A 1 -5.78 11.12 5.07
N GLY A 2 -6.24 10.00 4.52
CA GLY A 2 -6.45 8.78 5.30
C GLY A 2 -5.21 7.90 5.23
N ASN A 3 -4.81 7.30 6.35
CA ASN A 3 -3.81 6.23 6.34
C ASN A 3 -4.46 4.96 5.78
N ILE A 4 -3.90 4.43 4.69
CA ILE A 4 -4.32 3.14 4.13
C ILE A 4 -3.87 2.02 5.07
N CYS A 5 -2.61 2.06 5.51
CA CYS A 5 -2.09 1.11 6.49
C CYS A 5 -2.05 1.74 7.88
N LEU A 6 -3.01 1.41 8.74
CA LEU A 6 -3.03 1.89 10.13
C LEU A 6 -1.87 1.34 10.97
N CYS A 7 -1.41 0.11 10.70
CA CYS A 7 -0.34 -0.54 11.47
C CYS A 7 1.02 0.14 11.29
N LYS A 8 1.29 0.61 10.07
CA LYS A 8 2.55 1.25 9.69
C LYS A 8 2.41 2.76 9.45
N LYS A 9 1.20 3.30 9.65
CA LYS A 9 0.82 4.69 9.37
C LYS A 9 1.22 5.13 7.95
N ILE A 10 0.93 4.29 6.96
CA ILE A 10 1.20 4.59 5.55
C ILE A 10 -0.01 5.26 4.93
N SER A 11 0.21 6.45 4.38
CA SER A 11 -0.79 7.26 3.68
C SER A 11 -1.05 6.73 2.27
N GLU A 12 -2.20 7.09 1.69
CA GLU A 12 -2.51 6.77 0.29
C GLU A 12 -1.49 7.35 -0.70
N GLU A 13 -1.03 8.58 -0.45
CA GLU A 13 -0.03 9.26 -1.27
C GLU A 13 1.28 8.47 -1.43
N GLU A 14 1.76 7.83 -0.35
CA GLU A 14 2.97 7.02 -0.36
C GLU A 14 2.79 5.76 -1.22
N ILE A 15 1.58 5.19 -1.20
CA ILE A 15 1.23 4.01 -2.00
C ILE A 15 1.13 4.40 -3.47
N VAL A 16 0.44 5.49 -3.78
CA VAL A 16 0.36 6.03 -5.15
C VAL A 16 1.75 6.37 -5.67
N LYS A 17 2.63 6.95 -4.84
CA LYS A 17 4.02 7.23 -5.21
C LYS A 17 4.77 5.94 -5.56
N ALA A 18 4.67 4.91 -4.72
CA ALA A 18 5.28 3.61 -5.01
C ALA A 18 4.76 2.99 -6.33
N VAL A 19 3.46 3.10 -6.61
CA VAL A 19 2.89 2.64 -7.88
C VAL A 19 3.45 3.42 -9.07
N LYS A 20 3.57 4.75 -8.95
CA LYS A 20 4.19 5.60 -9.97
C LYS A 20 5.69 5.35 -10.17
N ASP A 21 6.40 4.95 -9.12
CA ASP A 21 7.81 4.52 -9.18
C ASP A 21 7.97 3.16 -9.87
N GLY A 22 6.88 2.42 -10.12
CA GLY A 22 6.87 1.20 -10.91
C GLY A 22 6.33 -0.03 -10.20
N ALA A 23 5.86 0.08 -8.95
CA ALA A 23 5.25 -1.04 -8.24
C ALA A 23 3.89 -1.42 -8.87
N LYS A 24 3.79 -2.62 -9.46
CA LYS A 24 2.57 -3.10 -10.12
C LYS A 24 1.86 -4.21 -9.35
N THR A 25 2.42 -4.62 -8.22
CA THR A 25 1.89 -5.70 -7.40
C THR A 25 1.84 -5.29 -5.93
N PHE A 26 0.96 -5.96 -5.17
CA PHE A 26 0.88 -5.76 -3.73
C PHE A 26 2.22 -6.06 -3.03
N GLU A 27 2.99 -7.01 -3.54
CA GLU A 27 4.31 -7.37 -2.99
C GLU A 27 5.33 -6.26 -3.23
N GLU A 28 5.40 -5.70 -4.44
CA GLU A 28 6.28 -4.56 -4.74
C GLU A 28 5.88 -3.32 -3.94
N VAL A 29 4.58 -3.02 -3.82
CA VAL A 29 4.11 -1.91 -2.97
C VAL A 29 4.47 -2.16 -1.51
N LYS A 30 4.36 -3.40 -1.04
CA LYS A 30 4.73 -3.79 0.32
C LYS A 30 6.23 -3.67 0.54
N GLU A 31 7.08 -4.00 -0.41
CA GLU A 31 8.52 -3.79 -0.29
C GLU A 31 8.88 -2.29 -0.33
N ALA A 32 8.26 -1.52 -1.23
CA ALA A 32 8.51 -0.09 -1.38
C ALA A 32 8.03 0.74 -0.17
N THR A 33 6.86 0.41 0.39
CA THR A 33 6.18 1.25 1.41
C THR A 33 6.08 0.59 2.78
N SER A 34 6.41 -0.70 2.91
CA SER A 34 6.09 -1.53 4.09
C SER A 34 4.59 -1.64 4.41
N ALA A 35 3.69 -1.17 3.54
CA ALA A 35 2.25 -1.31 3.73
C ALA A 35 1.85 -2.79 3.67
N GLY A 36 1.13 -3.26 4.70
CA GLY A 36 0.75 -4.68 4.82
C GLY A 36 1.85 -5.60 5.40
N ALA A 37 3.02 -5.08 5.75
CA ALA A 37 4.02 -5.79 6.55
C ALA A 37 3.85 -5.59 8.08
N GLY A 38 2.75 -4.98 8.52
CA GLY A 38 2.43 -4.75 9.94
C GLY A 38 1.84 -5.97 10.65
N CYS A 39 1.39 -5.79 11.89
CA CYS A 39 0.80 -6.86 12.71
C CYS A 39 -0.41 -7.55 12.05
N CYS A 40 -1.15 -6.83 11.20
CA CYS A 40 -2.28 -7.38 10.46
C CYS A 40 -1.90 -8.12 9.16
N LYS A 41 -0.60 -8.15 8.80
CA LYS A 41 -0.06 -8.79 7.58
C LYS A 41 -0.83 -8.44 6.29
N GLY A 42 -1.34 -7.22 6.19
CA GLY A 42 -2.10 -6.75 5.03
C GLY A 42 -3.61 -6.95 5.13
N GLY A 43 -4.14 -7.61 6.15
CA GLY A 43 -5.55 -7.96 6.24
C GLY A 43 -6.55 -6.79 6.18
N ARG A 44 -6.12 -5.55 6.47
CA ARG A 44 -6.98 -4.35 6.39
C ARG A 44 -6.68 -3.43 5.21
N CYS A 45 -5.42 -3.37 4.80
CA CYS A 45 -4.95 -2.42 3.78
C CYS A 45 -4.81 -3.05 2.39
N LYS A 46 -4.71 -4.38 2.30
CA LYS A 46 -4.45 -5.09 1.04
C LYS A 46 -5.51 -4.80 -0.03
N SER A 47 -6.80 -4.85 0.31
CA SER A 47 -7.86 -4.57 -0.67
C SER A 47 -7.76 -3.16 -1.25
N LYS A 48 -7.53 -2.15 -0.40
CA LYS A 48 -7.31 -0.77 -0.84
C LYS A 48 -6.05 -0.59 -1.68
N ILE A 49 -4.97 -1.28 -1.32
CA ILE A 49 -3.72 -1.22 -2.08
C ILE A 49 -3.91 -1.78 -3.49
N ILE A 50 -4.59 -2.93 -3.61
CA ILE A 50 -4.90 -3.54 -4.90
C ILE A 50 -5.77 -2.59 -5.73
N GLU A 51 -6.80 -1.99 -5.14
CA GLU A 51 -7.66 -1.00 -5.82
C GLU A 51 -6.87 0.22 -6.33
N ILE A 52 -5.89 0.71 -5.56
CA ILE A 52 -5.00 1.81 -5.99
C ILE A 52 -4.12 1.37 -7.17
N ILE A 53 -3.57 0.16 -7.12
CA ILE A 53 -2.75 -0.40 -8.20
C ILE A 53 -3.59 -0.57 -9.47
N GLU A 54 -4.82 -1.10 -9.39
CA GLU A 54 -5.68 -1.31 -10.56
C GLU A 54 -6.17 0.01 -11.18
N ASN A 55 -6.25 1.08 -10.39
CA ASN A 55 -6.68 2.40 -10.84
C ASN A 55 -5.54 3.30 -11.37
N ASN A 56 -4.29 2.84 -11.43
CA ASN A 56 -3.13 3.61 -11.94
C ASN A 56 -2.32 2.81 -12.97
#